data_AF-A0A1Q3GLD8-F1
#
_entry.id   AF-A0A1Q3GLD8-F1
#
_cell.length_a   1.000
_cell.length_b   1.000
_cell.length_c   1.000
_cell.angle_alpha   90.00
_cell.angle_beta   90.00
_cell.angle_gamma   90.00
#
_symmetry.space_group_name_H-M   'P 1'
#
loop_
_entity.id
_entity.type
_entity.pdbx_description
1 polymer ?
#
loop_
_entity_poly.entity_id
_entity_poly.type
_entity_poly.pdbx_seq_one_letter_code
_entity_poly.pdbx_strand_id
1 'polypeptide(L)' 'MGKRQIRIFEQDIATQLPQLSDKELSLVLKNDLTLKGKIYKFNQSQVFFKDTIHRKHVIEQTTIAEIIVDHVTNY' A
#
# COMPACT_ATOMS: atom_id res chain seq x y z
N MET A 1 21.09 -11.28 5.03
CA MET A 1 20.48 -11.00 3.71
C MET A 1 19.34 -10.03 3.92
N GLY A 2 19.61 -8.73 3.76
CA GLY A 2 18.66 -7.67 4.13
C GLY A 2 17.49 -7.62 3.15
N LYS A 3 16.28 -7.87 3.65
CA LYS A 3 15.04 -7.60 2.92
C LYS A 3 15.03 -6.10 2.60
N ARG A 4 15.20 -5.75 1.32
CA ARG A 4 15.05 -4.36 0.87
C ARG A 4 13.56 -4.05 0.88
N GLN A 5 13.11 -3.38 1.93
CA GLN A 5 11.77 -2.79 1.97
C GLN A 5 11.78 -1.52 1.14
N ILE A 6 10.81 -1.39 0.23
CA ILE A 6 10.59 -0.15 -0.51
C ILE A 6 9.51 0.62 0.24
N ARG A 7 9.87 1.82 0.71
CA ARG A 7 8.93 2.75 1.33
C ARG A 7 8.59 3.84 0.32
N ILE A 8 7.31 4.05 0.12
CA ILE A 8 6.75 5.02 -0.81
C ILE A 8 6.01 6.04 0.04
N PHE A 9 6.49 7.28 0.05
CA PHE A 9 5.91 8.37 0.84
C PHE A 9 4.79 9.06 0.08
N GLU A 10 3.93 9.79 0.79
CA GLU A 10 2.74 10.49 0.28
C GLU A 10 2.89 11.10 -1.13
N GLN A 11 3.98 11.83 -1.36
CA GLN A 11 4.30 12.49 -2.64
C GLN A 11 4.45 11.52 -3.84
N ASP A 12 4.89 10.29 -3.60
CA ASP A 12 5.20 9.28 -4.61
C ASP A 12 4.10 8.19 -4.71
N ILE A 13 3.09 8.24 -3.84
CA ILE A 13 2.00 7.25 -3.84
C ILE A 13 1.24 7.30 -5.16
N ALA A 14 0.85 8.49 -5.61
CA ALA A 14 0.05 8.64 -6.83
C ALA A 14 0.76 8.09 -8.08
N THR A 15 2.07 8.27 -8.17
CA THR A 15 2.89 7.81 -9.31
C THR A 15 3.20 6.32 -9.24
N GLN A 16 3.37 5.77 -8.04
CA GLN A 16 3.70 4.34 -7.88
C GLN A 16 2.49 3.42 -7.73
N LEU A 17 1.30 3.94 -7.39
CA LEU A 17 0.05 3.17 -7.25
C LEU A 17 -0.21 2.16 -8.38
N PRO A 18 -0.05 2.50 -9.67
CA PRO A 18 -0.22 1.54 -10.76
C PRO A 18 0.71 0.32 -10.66
N GLN A 19 1.93 0.50 -10.14
CA GLN A 19 2.94 -0.56 -9.98
C GLN A 19 2.73 -1.41 -8.72
N LEU A 20 1.86 -0.95 -7.81
CA LEU A 20 1.52 -1.59 -6.54
C LEU A 20 0.23 -2.42 -6.62
N SER A 21 -0.50 -2.32 -7.73
CA SER A 21 -1.70 -3.12 -7.95
C SER A 21 -1.39 -4.61 -7.83
N ASP A 22 -2.23 -5.33 -7.09
CA ASP A 22 -2.11 -6.77 -6.81
C ASP A 22 -0.82 -7.24 -6.09
N LYS A 23 0.04 -6.33 -5.62
CA LYS A 23 1.16 -6.68 -4.75
C LYS A 23 0.73 -6.69 -3.29
N GLU A 24 1.30 -7.61 -2.52
CA GLU A 24 1.21 -7.54 -1.06
C GLU A 24 2.05 -6.37 -0.54
N LEU A 25 1.42 -5.51 0.25
CA LEU A 25 2.01 -4.31 0.81
C LEU A 25 1.39 -4.02 2.18
N SER A 26 2.14 -3.26 2.97
CA SER A 26 1.66 -2.67 4.22
C SER A 26 1.41 -1.19 3.99
N LEU A 27 0.20 -0.74 4.29
CA LEU A 27 -0.26 0.61 4.09
C LEU A 27 -0.34 1.29 5.45
N VAL A 28 0.46 2.33 5.65
CA VAL A 28 0.55 3.09 6.89
C VAL A 28 -0.26 4.37 6.72
N LEU A 29 -1.23 4.56 7.59
CA LEU A 29 -2.08 5.75 7.63
C LEU A 29 -1.46 6.81 8.56
N LYS A 30 -1.85 8.07 8.36
CA LYS A 30 -1.42 9.23 9.18
C LYS A 30 -1.84 9.14 10.66
N ASN A 31 -2.74 8.23 11.00
CA ASN A 31 -3.16 7.95 12.38
C ASN A 31 -2.36 6.79 13.01
N ASP A 32 -1.18 6.47 12.46
CA ASP A 32 -0.31 5.35 12.84
C ASP A 32 -0.93 3.95 12.68
N LEU A 33 -2.10 3.83 12.06
CA LEU A 33 -2.69 2.54 11.73
C LEU A 33 -1.94 1.92 10.54
N THR A 34 -1.50 0.68 10.70
CA THR A 34 -0.91 -0.09 9.60
C THR A 34 -1.85 -1.20 9.17
N LEU A 35 -2.18 -1.25 7.89
CA LEU A 35 -3.00 -2.28 7.27
C LEU A 35 -2.15 -3.13 6.33
N LYS A 36 -2.27 -4.45 6.40
CA LYS A 36 -1.51 -5.37 5.53
C LYS A 36 -2.42 -6.09 4.57
N GLY A 37 -2.01 -6.23 3.31
CA GLY A 37 -2.91 -6.73 2.28
C GLY A 37 -2.49 -6.25 0.90
N LYS A 38 -3.46 -6.02 0.01
CA LYS A 38 -3.21 -5.61 -1.36
C LYS A 38 -4.15 -4.54 -1.84
N ILE A 39 -3.66 -3.68 -2.72
CA ILE A 39 -4.48 -2.71 -3.44
C ILE A 39 -5.08 -3.40 -4.66
N TYR A 40 -6.41 -3.45 -4.73
CA TYR A 40 -7.12 -4.10 -5.86
C TYR A 40 -7.76 -3.08 -6.80
N LYS A 41 -7.94 -1.85 -6.34
CA LYS A 41 -8.46 -0.75 -7.15
C LYS A 41 -7.99 0.57 -6.54
N PHE A 42 -7.79 1.58 -7.36
CA PHE A 42 -7.55 2.94 -6.92
C PHE A 42 -8.23 3.90 -7.90
N ASN A 43 -8.55 5.10 -7.43
CA ASN A 43 -8.98 6.23 -8.24
C ASN A 43 -8.12 7.45 -7.87
N GLN A 44 -8.49 8.64 -8.33
CA GLN A 44 -7.72 9.87 -8.10
C GLN A 44 -7.68 10.33 -6.64
N SER A 45 -8.59 9.85 -5.78
CA SER A 45 -8.74 10.35 -4.40
C SER A 45 -8.71 9.24 -3.34
N GLN A 46 -9.00 8.00 -3.72
CA GLN A 46 -9.22 6.86 -2.85
C GLN A 46 -8.50 5.62 -3.37
N VAL A 47 -8.00 4.85 -2.41
CA VAL A 47 -7.38 3.54 -2.60
C VAL A 47 -8.32 2.50 -2.00
N PHE A 48 -8.65 1.50 -2.81
CA PHE A 48 -9.41 0.33 -2.36
C PHE A 48 -8.44 -0.77 -2.01
N PHE A 49 -8.38 -1.05 -0.73
CA PHE A 49 -7.46 -1.98 -0.13
C PHE A 49 -8.21 -3.23 0.33
N LYS A 50 -7.61 -4.40 0.16
CA LYS A 50 -8.13 -5.66 0.66
C LYS A 50 -7.12 -6.25 1.62
N ASP A 51 -7.52 -6.42 2.88
CA ASP A 51 -6.68 -7.00 3.92
C ASP A 51 -6.46 -8.51 3.69
N THR A 52 -5.50 -9.08 4.38
CA THR A 52 -5.20 -10.53 4.46
C THR A 52 -6.42 -11.40 4.80
N ILE A 53 -7.33 -10.91 5.65
CA ILE A 53 -8.60 -11.58 5.97
C ILE A 53 -9.73 -11.28 4.96
N HIS A 54 -9.38 -10.80 3.77
CA HIS A 54 -10.28 -10.50 2.65
C HIS A 54 -11.30 -9.37 2.89
N ARG A 55 -11.14 -8.61 3.98
CA ARG A 55 -11.96 -7.42 4.27
C ARG A 55 -11.58 -6.28 3.33
N LYS A 56 -12.59 -5.59 2.79
CA LYS A 56 -12.41 -4.43 1.91
C LYS A 56 -12.39 -3.15 2.73
N HIS A 57 -11.45 -2.28 2.40
CA HIS A 57 -11.25 -0.97 2.98
C HIS A 57 -11.22 0.07 1.87
N VAL A 58 -11.86 1.21 2.12
CA VAL A 58 -11.77 2.39 1.27
C VAL A 58 -11.01 3.43 2.07
N ILE A 59 -9.88 3.87 1.52
CA ILE A 59 -8.93 4.73 2.21
C ILE A 59 -8.68 5.94 1.32
N GLU A 60 -8.78 7.14 1.87
CA GLU A 60 -8.44 8.35 1.12
C GLU A 60 -6.93 8.45 0.95
N GLN A 61 -6.44 8.77 -0.25
CA GLN A 61 -5.00 8.90 -0.52
C GLN A 61 -4.33 9.89 0.43
N THR A 62 -5.02 10.98 0.76
CA THR A 62 -4.58 12.04 1.69
C THR A 62 -4.33 11.54 3.12
N THR A 63 -4.95 10.42 3.50
CA THR A 63 -4.79 9.81 4.83
C THR A 63 -3.65 8.79 4.88
N ILE A 64 -3.06 8.45 3.73
CA ILE A 64 -1.94 7.51 3.64
C ILE A 64 -0.66 8.29 3.93
N ALA A 65 0.11 7.83 4.92
CA ALA A 65 1.41 8.40 5.25
C ALA A 65 2.52 7.77 4.39
N GLU A 66 2.54 6.43 4.36
CA GLU A 66 3.50 5.67 3.56
C GLU A 66 2.95 4.30 3.14
N ILE A 67 3.52 3.76 2.07
CA ILE A 67 3.29 2.39 1.61
C ILE A 67 4.61 1.63 1.68
N ILE A 68 4.60 0.49 2.35
CA ILE A 68 5.75 -0.39 2.53
C ILE A 68 5.53 -1.65 1.70
N VAL A 69 6.41 -1.89 0.74
CA VAL A 69 6.41 -3.09 -0.08
C VAL A 69 7.59 -3.97 0.34
N ASP A 70 7.31 -5.19 0.75
CA ASP A 70 8.36 -6.19 0.95
C ASP A 70 8.77 -6.73 -0.42
N HIS A 71 10.01 -6.48 -0.83
CA HIS A 71 10.60 -7.15 -1.99
C HIS A 71 10.92 -8.59 -1.57
N VAL A 72 9.93 -9.48 -1.64
CA VAL A 72 10.21 -10.91 -1.59
C VAL A 72 10.78 -11.24 -2.96
N THR A 73 12.10 -11.40 -3.03
CA THR A 73 12.77 -11.93 -4.20
C THR A 73 12.13 -13.29 -4.50
N ASN A 74 11.25 -13.36 -5.50
CA ASN A 74 10.86 -14.64 -6.07
C ASN A 74 12.13 -15.23 -6.68
N TYR A 75 12.61 -16.31 -6.06
CA TYR A 75 13.65 -17.18 -6.58
C TYR A 75 13.10 -18.02 -7.73
#